data_AF-A0A7V8DPP0-F1
#
_entry.id   AF-A0A7V8DPP0-F1
#
_cell.length_a   1.000
_cell.length_b   1.000
_cell.length_c   1.000
_cell.angle_alpha   90.00
_cell.angle_beta   90.00
_cell.angle_gamma   90.00
#
_symmetry.space_group_name_H-M   'P 1'
#
loop_
_entity.id
_entity.type
_entity.pdbx_description
1 polymer ?
#
loop_
_entity_poly.entity_id
_entity_poly.type
_entity_poly.pdbx_seq_one_letter_code
_entity_poly.pdbx_strand_id
1 'polypeptide(L)'
;MKTNKKLAFISLGAVAMAIIGAYSYSNGANAQAAQEPAAPKASSIPRHVGSFSAGLINAITYTPSCPGYVFPMDAAAIQESRSRAFVEAEVIRFRNIREGMDNYEDCMIENARRDIDVISGKLSAYLTAEAGKEAANYSALGEAARANADRIRSGGGGAAKKKKGAPATAAPAETGVFVSTYTKPTGRQIGSITAGTADAINYSNPCGAFLGEVSANHFANVVGSAAFNSLVDYLQHMPEKIEEFRACRNEQTNEDYDLIQLKVQDGVNAVFVPVKTNFERQYNLVNTQLNLHRQPGGLLAPASTPRPKAPAPAKKKRG
;
A
#
# COMPACT_ATOMS: atom_id res chain seq x y z
N MET A 1 18.76 18.76 -28.66
CA MET A 1 17.37 18.23 -28.83
C MET A 1 16.78 18.03 -27.45
N LYS A 2 15.67 18.72 -27.14
CA LYS A 2 14.99 18.65 -25.84
C LYS A 2 14.11 17.40 -25.80
N THR A 3 14.50 16.39 -25.03
CA THR A 3 13.62 15.27 -24.68
C THR A 3 13.12 15.44 -23.26
N ASN A 4 11.96 16.09 -23.13
CA ASN A 4 11.11 16.04 -21.95
C ASN A 4 10.61 14.60 -21.78
N LYS A 5 11.33 13.75 -21.05
CA LYS A 5 10.75 12.54 -20.48
C LYS A 5 10.13 12.92 -19.14
N LYS A 6 8.83 13.17 -19.16
CA LYS A 6 8.00 13.21 -17.96
C LYS A 6 8.24 11.91 -17.19
N LEU A 7 8.52 12.00 -15.89
CA LEU A 7 8.38 10.85 -14.98
C LEU A 7 7.02 10.23 -15.29
N ALA A 8 7.01 8.93 -15.59
CA ALA A 8 5.78 8.18 -15.73
C ALA A 8 5.06 8.30 -14.38
N PHE A 9 3.98 9.08 -14.36
CA PHE A 9 2.98 8.95 -13.31
C PHE A 9 2.56 7.49 -13.31
N ILE A 10 2.82 6.78 -12.22
CA ILE A 10 2.18 5.50 -11.98
C ILE A 10 0.70 5.82 -11.82
N SER A 11 -0.05 5.80 -12.92
CA SER A 11 -1.50 5.75 -12.87
C SER A 11 -1.87 4.33 -12.48
N LEU A 12 -1.73 4.01 -11.19
CA LEU A 12 -2.31 2.81 -10.62
C LEU A 12 -3.83 2.95 -10.73
N GLY A 13 -4.40 2.06 -11.54
CA GLY A 13 -5.83 2.02 -11.79
C GLY A 13 -6.61 1.95 -10.47
N ALA A 14 -7.80 2.54 -10.49
CA ALA A 14 -8.77 2.48 -9.41
C ALA A 14 -8.92 1.05 -8.90
N VAL A 15 -8.36 0.75 -7.73
CA VAL A 15 -8.79 -0.40 -6.94
C VAL A 15 -10.18 -0.03 -6.45
N ALA A 16 -11.19 -0.50 -7.17
CA ALA A 16 -12.54 -0.53 -6.65
C ALA A 16 -12.53 -1.45 -5.43
N MET A 17 -12.38 -0.87 -4.24
CA MET A 17 -12.70 -1.56 -3.00
C MET A 17 -14.19 -1.91 -3.10
N ALA A 18 -14.45 -3.19 -3.40
CA ALA A 18 -15.79 -3.73 -3.44
C ALA A 18 -16.43 -3.46 -2.09
N ILE A 19 -17.43 -2.59 -2.10
CA ILE A 19 -18.29 -2.29 -0.96
C ILE A 19 -18.90 -3.62 -0.53
N ILE A 20 -18.42 -4.20 0.58
CA ILE A 20 -19.12 -5.29 1.27
C ILE A 20 -20.30 -4.63 2.00
N GLY A 21 -21.32 -4.27 1.21
CA GLY A 21 -22.64 -3.90 1.68
C GLY A 21 -23.51 -5.14 1.70
N ALA A 22 -23.40 -5.94 2.75
CA ALA A 22 -24.41 -6.93 3.08
C ALA A 22 -25.67 -6.22 3.57
N TYR A 23 -26.54 -5.82 2.64
CA TYR A 23 -27.97 -5.70 2.88
C TYR A 23 -28.70 -6.36 1.72
N SER A 24 -29.15 -7.59 1.96
CA SER A 24 -30.11 -8.27 1.11
C SER A 24 -31.44 -7.50 1.15
N TYR A 25 -31.77 -6.79 0.07
CA TYR A 25 -33.16 -6.57 -0.33
C TYR A 25 -33.25 -6.65 -1.85
N SER A 26 -34.08 -7.58 -2.30
CA SER A 26 -34.38 -7.89 -3.69
C SER A 26 -35.02 -6.71 -4.43
N ASN A 27 -34.50 -6.38 -5.62
CA ASN A 27 -35.28 -6.29 -6.87
C ASN A 27 -34.32 -6.10 -8.04
N GLY A 28 -34.47 -6.96 -9.06
CA GLY A 28 -33.50 -7.13 -10.14
C GLY A 28 -33.51 -6.04 -11.22
N ALA A 29 -32.40 -5.92 -11.93
CA ALA A 29 -32.32 -6.02 -13.41
C ALA A 29 -30.90 -5.68 -13.90
N ASN A 30 -30.35 -6.56 -14.74
CA ASN A 30 -29.16 -6.41 -15.59
C ASN A 30 -27.78 -6.21 -14.93
N ALA A 31 -27.26 -7.31 -14.37
CA ALA A 31 -25.81 -7.49 -14.30
C ALA A 31 -25.28 -7.81 -15.71
N GLN A 32 -24.67 -6.84 -16.38
CA GLN A 32 -23.75 -7.15 -17.48
C GLN A 32 -22.62 -7.99 -16.89
N ALA A 33 -22.44 -9.20 -17.42
CA ALA A 33 -21.32 -10.05 -17.08
C ALA A 33 -20.02 -9.29 -17.37
N ALA A 34 -19.41 -8.75 -16.31
CA ALA A 34 -18.09 -8.18 -16.37
C ALA A 34 -17.16 -9.31 -16.79
N GLN A 35 -16.55 -9.14 -17.96
CA GLN A 35 -15.52 -10.02 -18.48
C GLN A 35 -14.43 -10.12 -17.42
N GLU A 36 -14.22 -11.32 -16.88
CA GLU A 36 -13.22 -11.61 -15.87
C GLU A 36 -11.87 -11.07 -16.37
N PRO A 37 -11.23 -10.10 -15.68
CA PRO A 37 -9.96 -9.59 -16.12
C PRO A 37 -8.98 -10.76 -16.12
N ALA A 38 -8.35 -10.99 -17.28
CA ALA A 38 -7.34 -12.02 -17.45
C ALA A 38 -6.38 -11.98 -16.25
N ALA A 39 -6.26 -13.12 -15.56
CA ALA A 39 -5.41 -13.24 -14.38
C ALA A 39 -4.04 -12.61 -14.69
N PRO A 40 -3.56 -11.65 -13.87
CA PRO A 40 -2.32 -10.95 -14.16
C PRO A 40 -1.22 -11.99 -14.32
N LYS A 41 -0.53 -11.96 -15.47
CA LYS A 41 0.64 -12.84 -15.71
C LYS A 41 1.58 -12.68 -14.52
N ALA A 42 1.96 -13.80 -13.91
CA ALA A 42 2.95 -13.81 -12.84
C ALA A 42 4.22 -13.12 -13.37
N SER A 43 4.60 -12.01 -12.74
CA SER A 43 5.79 -11.26 -13.14
C SER A 43 7.03 -12.10 -12.85
N SER A 44 7.94 -12.17 -13.84
CA SER A 44 9.20 -12.93 -13.75
C SER A 44 10.26 -12.23 -12.89
N ILE A 45 9.99 -11.01 -12.42
CA ILE A 45 10.90 -10.23 -11.59
C ILE A 45 10.96 -10.84 -10.18
N PRO A 46 12.17 -11.16 -9.66
CA PRO A 46 12.32 -11.68 -8.31
C PRO A 46 11.66 -10.79 -7.25
N ARG A 47 11.08 -11.43 -6.23
CA ARG A 47 10.43 -10.71 -5.13
C ARG A 47 11.46 -10.24 -4.11
N HIS A 48 11.48 -8.93 -3.86
CA HIS A 48 12.27 -8.25 -2.85
C HIS A 48 11.31 -7.39 -2.01
N VAL A 49 10.91 -7.90 -0.85
CA VAL A 49 9.90 -7.24 -0.01
C VAL A 49 10.53 -6.04 0.70
N GLY A 50 10.01 -4.85 0.45
CA GLY A 50 10.42 -3.63 1.11
C GLY A 50 9.94 -3.55 2.56
N SER A 51 10.36 -2.50 3.26
CA SER A 51 10.09 -2.32 4.69
C SER A 51 9.59 -0.91 5.01
N PHE A 52 8.79 -0.82 6.06
CA PHE A 52 8.19 0.41 6.57
C PHE A 52 8.69 0.70 7.98
N SER A 53 8.89 1.98 8.29
CA SER A 53 9.03 2.44 9.66
C SER A 53 7.68 2.41 10.38
N ALA A 54 7.71 2.26 11.71
CA ALA A 54 6.50 2.38 12.52
C ALA A 54 6.01 3.84 12.56
N GLY A 55 4.70 4.02 12.70
CA GLY A 55 4.11 5.32 13.02
C GLY A 55 2.89 5.66 12.17
N LEU A 56 2.51 6.93 12.24
CA LEU A 56 1.42 7.49 11.44
C LEU A 56 1.78 7.50 9.97
N ILE A 57 0.81 7.21 9.11
CA ILE A 57 1.01 7.05 7.66
C ILE A 57 1.59 8.31 6.99
N ASN A 58 1.26 9.50 7.48
CA ASN A 58 1.85 10.73 6.96
C ASN A 58 3.34 10.90 7.30
N ALA A 59 3.87 10.13 8.24
CA ALA A 59 5.24 10.21 8.76
C ALA A 59 6.08 8.94 8.53
N ILE A 60 5.50 7.87 7.99
CA ILE A 60 6.26 6.64 7.69
C ILE A 60 7.27 6.87 6.57
N THR A 61 8.31 6.04 6.58
CA THR A 61 9.29 5.90 5.51
C THR A 61 9.22 4.49 4.95
N TYR A 62 9.29 4.38 3.62
CA TYR A 62 9.44 3.11 2.92
C TYR A 62 10.87 2.93 2.44
N THR A 63 11.44 1.73 2.66
CA THR A 63 12.77 1.35 2.19
C THR A 63 12.66 0.14 1.25
N PRO A 64 12.98 0.28 -0.04
CA PRO A 64 13.00 -0.83 -0.99
C PRO A 64 14.17 -1.79 -0.70
N SER A 65 14.04 -3.06 -1.08
CA SER A 65 15.03 -4.11 -0.78
C SER A 65 15.67 -4.76 -2.00
N CYS A 66 15.51 -4.17 -3.19
CA CYS A 66 16.20 -4.64 -4.39
C CYS A 66 17.73 -4.59 -4.22
N PRO A 67 18.47 -5.56 -4.80
CA PRO A 67 19.94 -5.54 -4.81
C PRO A 67 20.44 -4.25 -5.44
N GLY A 68 21.41 -3.59 -4.80
CA GLY A 68 21.97 -2.33 -5.30
C GLY A 68 22.64 -2.51 -6.68
N TYR A 69 22.51 -1.50 -7.54
CA TYR A 69 23.18 -1.47 -8.83
C TYR A 69 24.59 -0.88 -8.71
N VAL A 70 25.56 -1.57 -9.30
CA VAL A 70 26.95 -1.11 -9.43
C VAL A 70 27.31 -1.06 -10.91
N PHE A 71 27.78 0.10 -11.37
CA PHE A 71 28.22 0.27 -12.74
C PHE A 71 29.51 -0.55 -12.99
N PRO A 72 29.50 -1.53 -13.91
CA PRO A 72 30.53 -2.57 -13.97
C PRO A 72 31.73 -2.23 -14.86
N MET A 73 31.93 -0.96 -15.22
CA MET A 73 33.01 -0.50 -16.10
C MET A 73 33.76 0.68 -15.50
N ASP A 74 35.06 0.75 -15.82
CA ASP A 74 35.92 1.83 -15.43
C ASP A 74 36.35 2.63 -16.67
N ALA A 75 35.89 3.88 -16.75
CA ALA A 75 36.25 4.79 -17.83
C ALA A 75 37.75 5.13 -17.82
N ALA A 76 38.40 5.19 -16.65
CA ALA A 76 39.83 5.48 -16.55
C ALA A 76 40.68 4.34 -17.12
N ALA A 77 40.32 3.09 -16.79
CA ALA A 77 40.97 1.92 -17.37
C ALA A 77 40.88 1.89 -18.91
N ILE A 78 39.76 2.32 -19.50
CA ILE A 78 39.60 2.45 -20.96
C ILE A 78 40.48 3.57 -21.51
N GLN A 79 40.50 4.73 -20.85
CA GLN A 79 41.30 5.88 -21.27
C GLN A 79 42.80 5.58 -21.29
N GLU A 80 43.29 4.89 -20.26
CA GLU A 80 44.72 4.60 -20.06
C GLU A 80 45.18 3.35 -20.82
N SER A 81 44.25 2.55 -21.34
CA SER A 81 44.57 1.33 -22.04
C SER A 81 45.37 1.59 -23.31
N ARG A 82 46.40 0.76 -23.51
CA ARG A 82 47.19 0.68 -24.75
C ARG A 82 46.86 -0.59 -25.55
N SER A 83 45.90 -1.39 -25.10
CA SER A 83 45.55 -2.68 -25.69
C SER A 83 44.28 -2.57 -26.52
N ARG A 84 44.41 -2.73 -27.84
CA ARG A 84 43.26 -2.79 -28.75
C ARG A 84 42.27 -3.89 -28.34
N ALA A 85 42.78 -5.09 -28.04
CA ALA A 85 41.95 -6.21 -27.63
C ALA A 85 41.15 -5.93 -26.35
N PHE A 86 41.73 -5.21 -25.40
CA PHE A 86 41.02 -4.77 -24.20
C PHE A 86 39.87 -3.82 -24.56
N VAL A 87 40.13 -2.78 -25.37
CA VAL A 87 39.08 -1.81 -25.75
C VAL A 87 37.98 -2.47 -26.58
N GLU A 88 38.30 -3.43 -27.45
CA GLU A 88 37.32 -4.22 -28.20
C GLU A 88 36.41 -5.05 -27.27
N ALA A 89 36.98 -5.68 -26.23
CA ALA A 89 36.21 -6.40 -25.22
C ALA A 89 35.29 -5.45 -24.43
N GLU A 90 35.78 -4.26 -24.05
CA GLU A 90 34.97 -3.26 -23.35
C GLU A 90 33.84 -2.69 -24.23
N VAL A 91 34.03 -2.55 -25.55
CA VAL A 91 32.94 -2.20 -26.47
C VAL A 91 31.81 -3.24 -26.43
N ILE A 92 32.15 -4.53 -26.36
CA ILE A 92 31.15 -5.60 -26.29
C ILE A 92 30.40 -5.54 -24.96
N ARG A 93 31.13 -5.41 -23.84
CA ARG A 93 30.54 -5.29 -22.50
C ARG A 93 29.61 -4.08 -22.38
N PHE A 94 30.01 -2.92 -22.93
CA PHE A 94 29.24 -1.68 -22.85
C PHE A 94 27.84 -1.79 -23.48
N ARG A 95 27.66 -2.62 -24.51
CA ARG A 95 26.36 -2.79 -25.19
C ARG A 95 25.27 -3.32 -24.25
N ASN A 96 25.63 -4.10 -23.25
CA ASN A 96 24.68 -4.79 -22.37
C ASN A 96 24.51 -4.09 -21.00
N ILE A 97 25.24 -3.00 -20.75
CA ILE A 97 25.20 -2.32 -19.44
C ILE A 97 23.85 -1.70 -19.13
N ARG A 98 23.14 -1.24 -20.17
CA ARG A 98 21.82 -0.65 -20.03
C ARG A 98 20.79 -1.65 -19.52
N GLU A 99 20.88 -2.90 -19.99
CA GLU A 99 20.02 -4.00 -19.54
C GLU A 99 20.13 -4.24 -18.02
N GLY A 100 21.34 -4.14 -17.46
CA GLY A 100 21.53 -4.25 -16.01
C GLY A 100 20.86 -3.13 -15.22
N MET A 101 20.85 -1.91 -15.76
CA MET A 101 20.17 -0.77 -15.12
C MET A 101 18.65 -0.87 -15.28
N ASP A 102 18.18 -1.31 -16.44
CA ASP A 102 16.76 -1.53 -16.71
C ASP A 102 16.21 -2.65 -15.78
N ASN A 103 16.96 -3.75 -15.59
CA ASN A 103 16.62 -4.81 -14.63
C ASN A 103 16.53 -4.30 -13.18
N TYR A 104 17.39 -3.35 -12.80
CA TYR A 104 17.33 -2.72 -11.48
C TYR A 104 16.11 -1.79 -11.34
N GLU A 105 15.81 -0.99 -12.36
CA GLU A 105 14.60 -0.15 -12.42
C GLU A 105 13.33 -1.01 -12.31
N ASP A 106 13.27 -2.10 -13.08
CA ASP A 106 12.18 -3.07 -13.05
C ASP A 106 12.01 -3.72 -11.67
N CYS A 107 13.12 -4.11 -11.02
CA CYS A 107 13.08 -4.61 -9.66
C CYS A 107 12.42 -3.60 -8.71
N MET A 108 12.87 -2.35 -8.75
CA MET A 108 12.42 -1.30 -7.82
C MET A 108 10.93 -1.01 -7.99
N ILE A 109 10.47 -0.88 -9.24
CA ILE A 109 9.09 -0.53 -9.57
C ILE A 109 8.15 -1.70 -9.27
N GLU A 110 8.48 -2.90 -9.75
CA GLU A 110 7.58 -4.05 -9.60
C GLU A 110 7.46 -4.49 -8.14
N ASN A 111 8.54 -4.44 -7.35
CA ASN A 111 8.45 -4.80 -5.93
C ASN A 111 7.70 -3.76 -5.10
N ALA A 112 7.91 -2.46 -5.38
CA ALA A 112 7.12 -1.40 -4.77
C ALA A 112 5.63 -1.56 -5.06
N ARG A 113 5.27 -1.91 -6.31
CA ARG A 113 3.89 -2.20 -6.69
C ARG A 113 3.34 -3.40 -5.91
N ARG A 114 4.07 -4.52 -5.83
CA ARG A 114 3.64 -5.70 -5.07
C ARG A 114 3.45 -5.39 -3.59
N ASP A 115 4.29 -4.55 -2.99
CA ASP A 115 4.15 -4.14 -1.60
C ASP A 115 2.91 -3.25 -1.39
N ILE A 116 2.60 -2.35 -2.34
CA ILE A 116 1.34 -1.60 -2.35
C ILE A 116 0.14 -2.55 -2.42
N ASP A 117 0.17 -3.56 -3.30
CA ASP A 117 -0.90 -4.55 -3.45
C ASP A 117 -1.13 -5.34 -2.14
N VAL A 118 -0.05 -5.75 -1.47
CA VAL A 118 -0.12 -6.43 -0.17
C VAL A 118 -0.75 -5.53 0.88
N ILE A 119 -0.37 -4.26 0.93
CA ILE A 119 -0.91 -3.30 1.90
C ILE A 119 -2.39 -3.04 1.64
N SER A 120 -2.79 -2.87 0.38
CA SER A 120 -4.20 -2.78 0.00
C SER A 120 -5.01 -3.95 0.57
N GLY A 121 -4.47 -5.18 0.45
CA GLY A 121 -5.06 -6.38 1.06
C GLY A 121 -5.19 -6.28 2.59
N LYS A 122 -4.18 -5.74 3.28
CA LYS A 122 -4.22 -5.55 4.74
C LYS A 122 -5.23 -4.49 5.18
N LEU A 123 -5.36 -3.40 4.44
CA LEU A 123 -6.37 -2.35 4.69
C LEU A 123 -7.79 -2.91 4.51
N SER A 124 -8.02 -3.68 3.43
CA SER A 124 -9.29 -4.38 3.21
C SER A 124 -9.60 -5.41 4.30
N ALA A 125 -8.59 -6.19 4.73
CA ALA A 125 -8.73 -7.13 5.84
C ALA A 125 -9.08 -6.45 7.16
N TYR A 126 -8.50 -5.28 7.44
CA TYR A 126 -8.85 -4.45 8.60
C TYR A 126 -10.32 -4.02 8.56
N LEU A 127 -10.77 -3.45 7.44
CA LEU A 127 -12.17 -3.02 7.28
C LEU A 127 -13.15 -4.18 7.46
N THR A 128 -12.81 -5.35 6.89
CA THR A 128 -13.60 -6.58 7.02
C THR A 128 -13.66 -7.07 8.47
N ALA A 129 -12.52 -7.04 9.18
CA ALA A 129 -12.47 -7.44 10.59
C ALA A 129 -13.31 -6.52 11.48
N GLU A 130 -13.25 -5.21 11.27
CA GLU A 130 -14.07 -4.25 12.01
C GLU A 130 -15.57 -4.41 11.70
N ALA A 131 -15.94 -4.61 10.44
CA ALA A 131 -17.33 -4.90 10.07
C ALA A 131 -17.85 -6.19 10.74
N GLY A 132 -17.00 -7.22 10.86
CA GLY A 132 -17.33 -8.47 11.56
C GLY A 132 -17.55 -8.27 13.05
N LYS A 133 -16.71 -7.47 13.73
CA LYS A 133 -16.88 -7.12 15.14
C LYS A 133 -18.18 -6.35 15.37
N GLU A 134 -18.54 -5.42 14.49
CA GLU A 134 -19.79 -4.67 14.57
C GLU A 134 -21.02 -5.58 14.43
N ALA A 135 -21.01 -6.49 13.45
CA ALA A 135 -22.11 -7.43 13.25
C ALA A 135 -22.29 -8.35 14.47
N ALA A 136 -21.19 -8.87 15.03
CA ALA A 136 -21.22 -9.69 16.24
C ALA A 136 -21.79 -8.93 17.45
N ASN A 137 -21.33 -7.70 17.67
CA ASN A 137 -21.81 -6.85 18.75
C ASN A 137 -23.30 -6.53 18.61
N TYR A 138 -23.75 -6.15 17.41
CA TYR A 138 -25.17 -5.85 17.16
C TYR A 138 -26.06 -7.08 17.33
N SER A 139 -25.61 -8.26 16.87
CA SER A 139 -26.32 -9.53 17.09
C SER A 139 -26.47 -9.85 18.58
N ALA A 140 -25.39 -9.72 19.35
CA ALA A 140 -25.41 -9.97 20.79
C ALA A 140 -26.37 -9.04 21.55
N LEU A 141 -26.44 -7.77 21.12
CA LEU A 141 -27.40 -6.81 21.69
C LEU A 141 -28.85 -7.18 21.35
N GLY A 142 -29.12 -7.60 20.11
CA GLY A 142 -30.45 -8.06 19.71
C GLY A 142 -30.90 -9.31 20.46
N GLU A 143 -30.00 -10.26 20.69
CA GLU A 143 -30.26 -11.46 21.50
C GLU A 143 -30.55 -11.11 22.96
N ALA A 144 -29.76 -10.23 23.56
CA ALA A 144 -29.97 -9.75 24.93
C ALA A 144 -31.30 -9.00 25.08
N ALA A 145 -31.67 -8.17 24.11
CA ALA A 145 -32.94 -7.47 24.08
C ALA A 145 -34.13 -8.44 23.98
N ARG A 146 -34.05 -9.46 23.12
CA ARG A 146 -35.08 -10.52 23.00
C ARG A 146 -35.23 -11.31 24.29
N ALA A 147 -34.12 -11.77 24.87
CA ALA A 147 -34.14 -12.52 26.13
C ALA A 147 -34.77 -11.71 27.28
N ASN A 148 -34.47 -10.41 27.37
CA ASN A 148 -35.08 -9.56 28.39
C ASN A 148 -36.57 -9.28 28.11
N ALA A 149 -36.97 -9.11 26.84
CA ALA A 149 -38.38 -8.96 26.47
C ALA A 149 -39.20 -10.17 26.91
N ASP A 150 -38.68 -11.39 26.72
CA ASP A 150 -39.34 -12.63 27.13
C ASP A 150 -39.42 -12.75 28.67
N ARG A 151 -38.38 -12.32 29.39
CA ARG A 151 -38.39 -12.24 30.86
C ARG A 151 -39.43 -11.25 31.38
N ILE A 152 -39.53 -10.07 30.78
CA ILE A 152 -40.53 -9.05 31.15
C ILE A 152 -41.94 -9.56 30.83
N ARG A 153 -42.16 -10.15 29.63
CA ARG A 153 -43.45 -10.70 29.20
C ARG A 153 -43.92 -11.87 30.06
N SER A 154 -42.99 -12.72 30.52
CA SER A 154 -43.29 -13.86 31.41
C SER A 154 -43.51 -13.47 32.87
N GLY A 155 -43.47 -12.18 33.22
CA GLY A 155 -43.65 -11.71 34.61
C GLY A 155 -42.48 -12.08 35.52
N GLY A 156 -41.31 -12.43 34.95
CA GLY A 156 -40.10 -12.84 35.67
C GLY A 156 -39.46 -11.76 36.54
N GLY A 157 -39.98 -10.53 36.51
CA GLY A 157 -39.76 -9.49 37.52
C GLY A 157 -40.62 -9.75 38.78
N GLY A 158 -40.48 -10.93 39.38
CA GLY A 158 -41.00 -11.33 40.68
C GLY A 158 -42.28 -10.68 41.22
N ALA A 159 -43.42 -11.36 41.06
CA ALA A 159 -44.24 -11.66 42.23
C ALA A 159 -43.78 -13.01 42.79
N ALA A 160 -42.61 -13.04 43.47
CA ALA A 160 -42.38 -14.12 44.42
C ALA A 160 -43.58 -14.12 45.36
N LYS A 161 -44.35 -15.21 45.44
CA LYS A 161 -45.43 -15.36 46.42
C LYS A 161 -44.86 -14.95 47.78
N LYS A 162 -45.24 -13.78 48.28
CA LYS A 162 -44.79 -13.28 49.59
C LYS A 162 -45.13 -14.36 50.62
N LYS A 163 -44.13 -15.05 51.16
CA LYS A 163 -44.30 -15.69 52.46
C LYS A 163 -44.58 -14.55 53.43
N LYS A 164 -45.74 -14.61 54.08
CA LYS A 164 -46.19 -13.64 55.08
C LYS A 164 -45.06 -13.44 56.11
N GLY A 165 -44.43 -12.25 56.13
CA GLY A 165 -43.39 -11.89 57.10
C GLY A 165 -41.95 -11.71 56.57
N ALA A 166 -41.66 -11.85 55.28
CA ALA A 166 -40.33 -11.52 54.76
C ALA A 166 -40.14 -9.99 54.57
N PRO A 167 -38.98 -9.40 54.94
CA PRO A 167 -38.70 -8.00 54.69
C PRO A 167 -38.76 -7.71 53.19
N ALA A 168 -39.30 -6.55 52.82
CA ALA A 168 -39.41 -6.14 51.43
C ALA A 168 -38.01 -6.07 50.81
N THR A 169 -37.71 -6.99 49.89
CA THR A 169 -36.52 -6.89 49.04
C THR A 169 -36.66 -5.61 48.24
N ALA A 170 -35.66 -4.72 48.33
CA ALA A 170 -35.65 -3.45 47.62
C ALA A 170 -35.97 -3.68 46.13
N ALA A 171 -36.90 -2.90 45.58
CA ALA A 171 -37.16 -2.90 44.16
C ALA A 171 -35.82 -2.66 43.43
N PRO A 172 -35.47 -3.44 42.40
CA PRO A 172 -34.31 -3.13 41.58
C PRO A 172 -34.48 -1.68 41.11
N ALA A 173 -33.45 -0.86 41.35
CA ALA A 173 -33.50 0.56 41.02
C ALA A 173 -33.96 0.71 39.57
N GLU A 174 -34.94 1.58 39.32
CA GLU A 174 -35.23 2.06 37.97
C GLU A 174 -33.96 2.74 37.49
N THR A 175 -33.14 2.02 36.72
CA THR A 175 -32.08 2.63 35.95
C THR A 175 -32.77 3.62 35.02
N GLY A 176 -32.55 4.91 35.29
CA GLY A 176 -33.18 6.01 34.58
C GLY A 176 -32.95 5.97 33.07
N VAL A 177 -33.58 6.91 32.37
CA VAL A 177 -33.50 7.08 30.91
C VAL A 177 -32.04 6.96 30.44
N PHE A 178 -31.79 6.07 29.49
CA PHE A 178 -30.46 5.90 28.92
C PHE A 178 -30.11 7.15 28.08
N VAL A 179 -29.03 7.84 28.43
CA VAL A 179 -28.51 8.98 27.67
C VAL A 179 -27.25 8.54 26.94
N SER A 180 -27.26 8.70 25.63
CA SER A 180 -26.11 8.36 24.80
C SER A 180 -25.00 9.41 24.94
N THR A 181 -23.76 8.97 25.13
CA THR A 181 -22.52 9.79 25.07
C THR A 181 -21.95 9.89 23.64
N TYR A 182 -22.77 9.59 22.64
CA TYR A 182 -22.30 9.38 21.27
C TYR A 182 -21.61 10.62 20.75
N THR A 183 -20.37 10.43 20.28
CA THR A 183 -19.61 11.47 19.62
C THR A 183 -19.37 11.07 18.17
N LYS A 184 -19.89 11.88 17.25
CA LYS A 184 -19.68 11.70 15.83
C LYS A 184 -18.19 11.80 15.50
N PRO A 185 -17.61 10.88 14.71
CA PRO A 185 -16.26 11.04 14.21
C PRO A 185 -16.15 12.34 13.39
N THR A 186 -15.15 13.16 13.67
CA THR A 186 -14.91 14.40 12.93
C THR A 186 -13.44 14.51 12.51
N GLY A 187 -13.21 15.19 11.38
CA GLY A 187 -11.88 15.49 10.86
C GLY A 187 -11.12 14.29 10.28
N ARG A 188 -9.92 14.60 9.79
CA ARG A 188 -8.96 13.58 9.30
C ARG A 188 -8.42 12.78 10.48
N GLN A 189 -8.52 11.46 10.39
CA GLN A 189 -8.01 10.51 11.35
C GLN A 189 -6.97 9.62 10.67
N ILE A 190 -5.71 10.06 10.75
CA ILE A 190 -4.59 9.40 10.07
C ILE A 190 -4.29 8.06 10.74
N GLY A 191 -4.31 6.99 9.95
CA GLY A 191 -3.95 5.65 10.40
C GLY A 191 -2.48 5.50 10.77
N SER A 192 -2.18 4.38 11.39
CA SER A 192 -0.82 4.00 11.78
C SER A 192 -0.50 2.59 11.34
N ILE A 193 0.78 2.33 11.11
CA ILE A 193 1.30 0.99 10.82
C ILE A 193 2.45 0.62 11.76
N THR A 194 2.60 -0.66 12.03
CA THR A 194 3.78 -1.19 12.73
C THR A 194 5.00 -1.22 11.81
N ALA A 195 6.20 -1.14 12.39
CA ALA A 195 7.43 -1.35 11.63
C ALA A 195 7.49 -2.80 11.11
N GLY A 196 8.05 -2.99 9.92
CA GLY A 196 8.27 -4.33 9.36
C GLY A 196 8.22 -4.35 7.84
N THR A 197 8.25 -5.55 7.29
CA THR A 197 8.04 -5.78 5.86
C THR A 197 6.58 -5.58 5.49
N ALA A 198 6.29 -5.28 4.21
CA ALA A 198 4.92 -5.12 3.71
C ALA A 198 4.00 -6.28 4.12
N ASP A 199 4.51 -7.51 4.15
CA ASP A 199 3.76 -8.72 4.56
C ASP A 199 3.45 -8.78 6.07
N ALA A 200 4.25 -8.12 6.90
CA ALA A 200 4.20 -8.25 8.36
C ALA A 200 3.58 -7.04 9.07
N ILE A 201 3.37 -5.91 8.38
CA ILE A 201 2.77 -4.74 9.04
C ILE A 201 1.34 -5.02 9.51
N ASN A 202 0.94 -4.34 10.57
CA ASN A 202 -0.45 -4.23 10.99
C ASN A 202 -0.91 -2.77 10.82
N TYR A 203 -2.12 -2.59 10.30
CA TYR A 203 -2.75 -1.29 10.15
C TYR A 203 -3.77 -1.05 11.26
N SER A 204 -3.82 0.18 11.76
CA SER A 204 -4.82 0.65 12.71
C SER A 204 -5.36 2.01 12.28
N ASN A 205 -6.68 2.18 12.30
CA ASN A 205 -7.31 3.47 12.04
C ASN A 205 -7.82 4.07 13.36
N PRO A 206 -7.62 5.38 13.63
CA PRO A 206 -8.17 6.03 14.82
C PRO A 206 -9.69 6.19 14.78
N CYS A 207 -10.34 6.05 13.61
CA CYS A 207 -11.78 5.91 13.49
C CYS A 207 -12.17 4.68 14.30
N GLY A 208 -12.56 4.90 15.55
CA GLY A 208 -12.80 3.84 16.51
C GLY A 208 -13.80 2.79 16.01
N ALA A 209 -13.77 1.62 16.63
CA ALA A 209 -14.90 0.73 16.56
C ALA A 209 -16.07 1.40 17.28
N PHE A 210 -17.28 1.35 16.70
CA PHE A 210 -18.47 1.71 17.47
C PHE A 210 -18.62 0.69 18.61
N LEU A 211 -18.13 1.06 19.79
CA LEU A 211 -18.47 0.38 21.03
C LEU A 211 -19.78 0.98 21.48
N GLY A 212 -20.88 0.29 21.19
CA GLY A 212 -22.18 0.68 21.68
C GLY A 212 -22.11 0.95 23.19
N GLU A 213 -22.55 2.13 23.58
CA GLU A 213 -22.63 2.53 25.00
C GLU A 213 -23.58 1.63 25.79
N VAL A 214 -24.50 0.97 25.08
CA VAL A 214 -25.32 -0.12 25.56
C VAL A 214 -24.60 -1.44 25.28
N SER A 215 -24.36 -2.20 26.34
CA SER A 215 -23.90 -3.59 26.30
C SER A 215 -25.05 -4.57 26.56
N ALA A 216 -24.85 -5.86 26.27
CA ALA A 216 -25.84 -6.91 26.55
C ALA A 216 -26.28 -6.92 28.04
N ASN A 217 -25.37 -6.55 28.95
CA ASN A 217 -25.68 -6.45 30.39
C ASN A 217 -26.68 -5.34 30.72
N HIS A 218 -26.76 -4.27 29.91
CA HIS A 218 -27.77 -3.23 30.11
C HIS A 218 -29.16 -3.82 29.92
N PHE A 219 -29.37 -4.62 28.87
CA PHE A 219 -30.63 -5.34 28.66
C PHE A 219 -30.93 -6.33 29.78
N ALA A 220 -29.94 -7.09 30.25
CA ALA A 220 -30.16 -8.11 31.29
C ALA A 220 -30.68 -7.53 32.62
N ASN A 221 -30.34 -6.28 32.94
CA ASN A 221 -30.61 -5.69 34.26
C ASN A 221 -31.84 -4.76 34.30
N VAL A 222 -32.45 -4.44 33.16
CA VAL A 222 -33.63 -3.55 33.12
C VAL A 222 -34.92 -4.32 33.38
N VAL A 223 -35.68 -3.93 34.41
CA VAL A 223 -36.89 -4.64 34.88
C VAL A 223 -38.20 -3.94 34.49
N GLY A 224 -38.18 -2.66 34.10
CA GLY A 224 -39.36 -1.86 33.75
C GLY A 224 -39.52 -1.62 32.24
N SER A 225 -40.77 -1.63 31.76
CA SER A 225 -41.11 -1.45 30.34
C SER A 225 -40.63 -0.11 29.77
N ALA A 226 -40.69 0.98 30.54
CA ALA A 226 -40.26 2.30 30.08
C ALA A 226 -38.74 2.35 29.80
N ALA A 227 -37.91 1.85 30.74
CA ALA A 227 -36.47 1.76 30.57
C ALA A 227 -36.08 0.73 29.48
N PHE A 228 -36.84 -0.37 29.35
CA PHE A 228 -36.61 -1.34 28.28
C PHE A 228 -36.90 -0.74 26.90
N ASN A 229 -38.03 -0.04 26.75
CA ASN A 229 -38.39 0.62 25.50
C ASN A 229 -37.36 1.70 25.13
N SER A 230 -36.84 2.47 26.09
CA SER A 230 -35.76 3.44 25.85
C SER A 230 -34.47 2.78 25.31
N LEU A 231 -34.12 1.58 25.78
CA LEU A 231 -32.97 0.82 25.24
C LEU A 231 -33.26 0.21 23.86
N VAL A 232 -34.49 -0.22 23.61
CA VAL A 232 -34.92 -0.71 22.29
C VAL A 232 -34.92 0.43 21.27
N ASP A 233 -35.43 1.61 21.63
CA ASP A 233 -35.39 2.81 20.79
C ASP A 233 -33.94 3.18 20.49
N TYR A 234 -33.03 3.08 21.46
CA TYR A 234 -31.59 3.26 21.22
C TYR A 234 -31.02 2.24 20.22
N LEU A 235 -31.38 0.95 20.32
CA LEU A 235 -30.96 -0.07 19.35
C LEU A 235 -31.49 0.21 17.95
N GLN A 236 -32.70 0.76 17.82
CA GLN A 236 -33.28 1.10 16.51
C GLN A 236 -32.50 2.21 15.80
N HIS A 237 -31.86 3.12 16.55
CA HIS A 237 -31.01 4.19 16.00
C HIS A 237 -29.52 3.81 15.90
N MET A 238 -29.12 2.60 16.33
CA MET A 238 -27.74 2.14 16.20
C MET A 238 -27.26 1.96 14.75
N PRO A 239 -28.08 1.49 13.78
CA PRO A 239 -27.63 1.33 12.40
C PRO A 239 -27.07 2.62 11.80
N GLU A 240 -27.74 3.76 12.00
CA GLU A 240 -27.28 5.07 11.54
C GLU A 240 -25.91 5.42 12.14
N LYS A 241 -25.73 5.22 13.44
CA LYS A 241 -24.45 5.47 14.13
C LYS A 241 -23.33 4.57 13.62
N ILE A 242 -23.64 3.28 13.38
CA ILE A 242 -22.69 2.31 12.80
C ILE A 242 -22.27 2.75 11.39
N GLU A 243 -23.21 3.24 10.58
CA GLU A 243 -22.91 3.78 9.25
C GLU A 243 -21.96 4.97 9.31
N GLU A 244 -22.11 5.87 10.28
CA GLU A 244 -21.17 7.00 10.44
C GLU A 244 -19.74 6.56 10.78
N PHE A 245 -19.57 5.56 11.65
CA PHE A 245 -18.24 5.00 11.96
C PHE A 245 -17.66 4.20 10.78
N ARG A 246 -18.50 3.49 10.03
CA ARG A 246 -18.10 2.82 8.77
C ARG A 246 -17.64 3.82 7.73
N ALA A 247 -18.38 4.90 7.55
CA ALA A 247 -18.03 5.98 6.62
C ALA A 247 -16.67 6.58 7.00
N CYS A 248 -16.45 6.91 8.28
CA CYS A 248 -15.15 7.36 8.78
C CYS A 248 -14.04 6.38 8.41
N ARG A 249 -14.16 5.10 8.79
CA ARG A 249 -13.10 4.10 8.52
C ARG A 249 -12.84 3.94 7.02
N ASN A 250 -13.87 3.88 6.19
CA ASN A 250 -13.71 3.73 4.75
C ASN A 250 -13.02 4.94 4.11
N GLU A 251 -13.50 6.14 4.41
CA GLU A 251 -12.92 7.40 3.91
C GLU A 251 -11.45 7.50 4.33
N GLN A 252 -11.19 7.37 5.63
CA GLN A 252 -9.83 7.52 6.16
C GLN A 252 -8.89 6.42 5.68
N THR A 253 -9.35 5.18 5.54
CA THR A 253 -8.54 4.08 4.99
C THR A 253 -8.20 4.29 3.51
N ASN A 254 -9.13 4.83 2.71
CA ASN A 254 -8.85 5.16 1.32
C ASN A 254 -7.82 6.28 1.20
N GLU A 255 -7.99 7.35 1.97
CA GLU A 255 -7.03 8.44 1.94
C GLU A 255 -5.66 8.05 2.54
N ASP A 256 -5.63 7.10 3.47
CA ASP A 256 -4.40 6.51 4.00
C ASP A 256 -3.70 5.64 2.95
N TYR A 257 -4.45 4.88 2.15
CA TYR A 257 -3.93 4.10 1.05
C TYR A 257 -3.21 4.99 0.01
N ASP A 258 -3.80 6.13 -0.34
CA ASP A 258 -3.18 7.10 -1.25
C ASP A 258 -1.87 7.67 -0.68
N LEU A 259 -1.84 7.97 0.62
CA LEU A 259 -0.62 8.41 1.30
C LEU A 259 0.45 7.32 1.30
N ILE A 260 0.09 6.05 1.53
CA ILE A 260 1.05 4.94 1.49
C ILE A 260 1.66 4.81 0.10
N GLN A 261 0.87 4.89 -0.97
CA GLN A 261 1.39 4.87 -2.34
C GLN A 261 2.43 5.98 -2.56
N LEU A 262 2.13 7.19 -2.08
CA LEU A 262 3.06 8.31 -2.12
C LEU A 262 4.35 8.01 -1.35
N LYS A 263 4.25 7.49 -0.11
CA LYS A 263 5.42 7.14 0.71
C LYS A 263 6.29 6.06 0.09
N VAL A 264 5.66 5.06 -0.54
CA VAL A 264 6.37 4.02 -1.29
C VAL A 264 7.11 4.63 -2.46
N GLN A 265 6.47 5.49 -3.25
CA GLN A 265 7.09 6.17 -4.38
C GLN A 265 8.25 7.07 -3.93
N ASP A 266 8.09 7.82 -2.84
CA ASP A 266 9.13 8.67 -2.27
C ASP A 266 10.34 7.84 -1.84
N GLY A 267 10.11 6.69 -1.19
CA GLY A 267 11.18 5.76 -0.81
C GLY A 267 11.91 5.15 -2.01
N VAL A 268 11.17 4.75 -3.05
CA VAL A 268 11.77 4.29 -4.32
C VAL A 268 12.61 5.39 -4.94
N ASN A 269 12.08 6.61 -5.06
CA ASN A 269 12.77 7.73 -5.67
C ASN A 269 14.04 8.13 -4.90
N ALA A 270 13.99 8.10 -3.57
CA ALA A 270 15.12 8.43 -2.71
C ALA A 270 16.34 7.52 -2.97
N VAL A 271 16.11 6.26 -3.33
CA VAL A 271 17.16 5.28 -3.65
C VAL A 271 17.49 5.27 -5.14
N PHE A 272 16.46 5.27 -5.99
CA PHE A 272 16.59 5.05 -7.42
C PHE A 272 17.19 6.24 -8.17
N VAL A 273 16.73 7.46 -7.87
CA VAL A 273 17.14 8.67 -8.61
C VAL A 273 18.64 8.91 -8.50
N PRO A 274 19.28 8.89 -7.30
CA PRO A 274 20.72 9.04 -7.20
C PRO A 274 21.51 7.99 -7.97
N VAL A 275 21.06 6.73 -7.93
CA VAL A 275 21.69 5.61 -8.65
C VAL A 275 21.59 5.82 -10.16
N LYS A 276 20.41 6.19 -10.67
CA LYS A 276 20.19 6.47 -12.10
C LYS A 276 21.05 7.64 -12.58
N THR A 277 21.10 8.74 -11.82
CA THR A 277 21.96 9.88 -12.16
C THR A 277 23.45 9.49 -12.19
N ASN A 278 23.90 8.68 -11.23
CA ASN A 278 25.27 8.19 -11.23
C ASN A 278 25.55 7.27 -12.44
N PHE A 279 24.63 6.35 -12.74
CA PHE A 279 24.68 5.49 -13.92
C PHE A 279 24.82 6.31 -15.20
N GLU A 280 23.94 7.30 -15.42
CA GLU A 280 23.95 8.13 -16.63
C GLU A 280 25.27 8.87 -16.81
N ARG A 281 25.83 9.38 -15.70
CA ARG A 281 27.16 10.01 -15.69
C ARG A 281 28.25 9.02 -16.11
N GLN A 282 28.33 7.86 -15.47
CA GLN A 282 29.37 6.85 -15.75
C GLN A 282 29.23 6.27 -17.16
N TYR A 283 28.00 6.01 -17.60
CA TYR A 283 27.68 5.55 -18.94
C TYR A 283 28.18 6.53 -20.01
N ASN A 284 27.95 7.83 -19.82
CA ASN A 284 28.42 8.87 -20.74
C ASN A 284 29.95 9.01 -20.74
N LEU A 285 30.61 8.84 -19.59
CA LEU A 285 32.06 8.83 -19.51
C LEU A 285 32.66 7.66 -20.31
N VAL A 286 32.17 6.45 -20.08
CA VAL A 286 32.62 5.26 -20.84
C VAL A 286 32.34 5.42 -22.32
N ASN A 287 31.15 5.86 -22.71
CA ASN A 287 30.80 6.09 -24.12
C ASN A 287 31.76 7.09 -24.78
N THR A 288 32.11 8.17 -24.09
CA THR A 288 33.09 9.16 -24.57
C THR A 288 34.45 8.51 -24.80
N GLN A 289 34.96 7.75 -23.83
CA GLN A 289 36.27 7.08 -23.95
C GLN A 289 36.30 6.05 -25.09
N LEU A 290 35.25 5.24 -25.21
CA LEU A 290 35.12 4.28 -26.33
C LEU A 290 35.05 4.98 -27.68
N ASN A 291 34.39 6.14 -27.77
CA ASN A 291 34.32 6.92 -29.01
C ASN A 291 35.66 7.58 -29.36
N LEU A 292 36.43 8.04 -28.37
CA LEU A 292 37.80 8.56 -28.60
C LEU A 292 38.70 7.48 -29.22
N HIS A 293 38.62 6.23 -28.75
CA HIS A 293 39.38 5.13 -29.34
C HIS A 293 38.98 4.79 -30.78
N ARG A 294 37.79 5.20 -31.24
CA ARG A 294 37.32 5.02 -32.63
C ARG A 294 37.73 6.17 -33.56
N GLN A 295 38.20 7.29 -33.03
CA GLN A 295 38.68 8.43 -33.82
C GLN A 295 40.04 8.12 -34.46
N PRO A 296 40.45 8.83 -35.53
CA PRO A 296 41.78 8.68 -36.12
C PRO A 296 42.89 8.84 -35.09
N GLY A 297 43.81 7.86 -35.01
CA GLY A 297 44.86 7.80 -33.99
C GLY A 297 44.47 7.04 -32.71
N GLY A 298 43.21 6.66 -32.55
CA GLY A 298 42.74 5.78 -31.47
C GLY A 298 43.00 4.29 -31.74
N LEU A 299 42.91 3.46 -30.69
CA LEU A 299 43.25 2.03 -30.77
C LEU A 299 42.32 1.21 -31.69
N LEU A 300 41.09 1.70 -31.90
CA LEU A 300 40.10 1.08 -32.79
C LEU A 300 40.02 1.75 -34.16
N ALA A 301 40.90 2.72 -34.45
CA ALA A 301 40.95 3.33 -35.77
C ALA A 301 41.23 2.26 -36.85
N PRO A 302 40.59 2.35 -38.03
CA PRO A 302 40.96 1.50 -39.15
C PRO A 302 42.43 1.73 -39.50
N ALA A 303 43.17 0.65 -39.77
CA ALA A 303 44.57 0.74 -40.12
C ALA A 303 44.72 1.70 -41.31
N SER A 304 45.46 2.80 -41.12
CA SER A 304 45.75 3.72 -42.20
C SER A 304 46.47 2.93 -43.29
N THR A 305 45.94 2.94 -44.52
CA THR A 305 46.62 2.34 -45.66
C THR A 305 48.06 2.88 -45.72
N PRO A 306 49.08 2.01 -45.89
CA PRO A 306 50.47 2.46 -45.88
C PRO A 306 50.65 3.52 -46.97
N ARG A 307 51.14 4.69 -46.54
CA ARG A 307 51.43 5.82 -47.43
C ARG A 307 52.37 5.32 -48.54
N PRO A 308 52.06 5.52 -49.84
CA PRO A 308 52.95 5.09 -50.90
C PRO A 308 54.34 5.71 -50.68
N LYS A 309 55.37 4.86 -50.69
CA LYS A 309 56.77 5.27 -50.57
C LYS A 309 57.03 6.33 -51.64
N ALA A 310 57.45 7.52 -51.23
CA ALA A 310 57.77 8.60 -52.17
C ALA A 310 58.77 8.07 -53.22
N PRO A 311 58.56 8.33 -54.52
CA PRO A 311 59.48 7.87 -55.56
C PRO A 311 60.86 8.48 -55.31
N ALA A 312 61.90 7.64 -55.35
CA ALA A 312 63.27 8.06 -55.13
C ALA A 312 63.67 9.16 -56.12
N PRO A 313 64.43 10.19 -55.70
CA PRO A 313 64.79 11.30 -56.57
C PRO A 313 65.58 10.80 -57.77
N ALA A 314 65.12 11.16 -58.97
CA ALA A 314 65.80 10.85 -60.22
C ALA A 314 67.22 11.47 -60.22
N LYS A 315 68.24 10.63 -60.42
CA LYS A 315 69.62 11.10 -60.62
C LYS A 315 69.66 12.05 -61.82
N LYS A 316 70.08 13.30 -61.59
CA LYS A 316 70.46 14.23 -62.67
C LYS A 316 71.58 13.61 -63.50
N LYS A 317 71.32 13.35 -64.79
CA LYS A 317 72.39 13.14 -65.77
C LYS A 317 73.10 14.49 -65.97
N ARG A 318 74.42 14.50 -65.78
CA ARG A 318 75.30 15.57 -66.26
C ARG A 318 75.41 15.44 -67.78
N GLY A 319 75.20 16.54 -68.48
CA GLY A 319 75.37 16.74 -69.92
C GLY A 319 75.08 18.19 -70.22
#